data_AF-A0A6J6MDB8-F1
#
_entry.id   AF-A0A6J6MDB8-F1
#
_cell.length_a   1.000
_cell.length_b   1.000
_cell.length_c   1.000
_cell.angle_alpha   90.00
_cell.angle_beta   90.00
_cell.angle_gamma   90.00
#
_symmetry.space_group_name_H-M   'P 1'
#
loop_
_entity.id
_entity.type
_entity.pdbx_description
1 polymer ?
#
loop_
_entity_poly.entity_id
_entity_poly.type
_entity_poly.pdbx_seq_one_letter_code
_entity_poly.pdbx_strand_id
1 'polypeptide(L)'
;MVEKGLTPFFFNPLKSRLLQVFVVVHLAFALFLGEIFAFAPDEGGYLGIFNELYSRHFSLVGHLGWVGTTPTTYLQVIYLPAKVLTLLGIPSYLALRILAVTLSTIAIYLLVCIAKDQGSNERFFYRALFAVLVIPTPFLWMTLSLREEFLYLGFAAFVTGLYLLHGKSVRTALTLLTLGSFLVCYTKGYLFVLILFAVIALMVIRTLFDRGFERTHKYIVLAICLPLLFAPATTKSLVLGVKGQFSAGNLVSSIDEPGVTSSTDASTTTGALADAVKKNPGALFSKLALKTRLVAAPTPVATATPAATATPAATATPTPAATATPAATATPAATATPAATATPAATATPTPTPTEVVAPTPLSPTTGTDRLSLQPGHIRQPLTLIASSARFLFLPSPFIDNGSKFQNIGSFEEFIWWGLYILLGFMIFKLIRSRRKVDDLFIWASTFSIFFIIFSAVTEINVGTALRHRSILLIPILAMILSAQEPSEEV
;
A
#
# COMPACT_ATOMS: atom_id res chain seq x y z
N MET A 1 -22.20 -31.68 27.65
CA MET A 1 -21.77 -30.50 26.87
C MET A 1 -20.65 -30.96 25.95
N VAL A 2 -20.96 -31.20 24.68
CA VAL A 2 -19.95 -31.56 23.68
C VAL A 2 -19.15 -30.28 23.38
N GLU A 3 -17.86 -30.31 23.68
CA GLU A 3 -16.90 -29.31 23.24
C GLU A 3 -16.94 -29.31 21.71
N LYS A 4 -17.67 -28.35 21.11
CA LYS A 4 -17.63 -28.12 19.66
C LYS A 4 -16.18 -27.80 19.34
N GLY A 5 -15.47 -28.74 18.72
CA GLY A 5 -14.08 -28.56 18.30
C GLY A 5 -13.94 -27.24 17.55
N LEU A 6 -13.15 -26.31 18.10
CA LEU A 6 -12.89 -25.02 17.49
C LEU A 6 -12.23 -25.28 16.13
N THR A 7 -12.98 -25.09 15.04
CA THR A 7 -12.39 -25.09 13.70
C THR A 7 -11.35 -23.96 13.65
N PRO A 8 -10.10 -24.23 13.23
CA PRO A 8 -9.09 -23.20 13.16
C PRO A 8 -9.51 -22.10 12.17
N PHE A 9 -9.34 -20.83 12.56
CA PHE A 9 -9.67 -19.68 11.70
C PHE A 9 -8.93 -19.75 10.35
N PHE A 10 -7.68 -20.19 10.38
CA PHE A 10 -6.89 -20.42 9.18
C PHE A 10 -7.09 -21.85 8.68
N PHE A 11 -7.54 -21.99 7.44
CA PHE A 11 -7.66 -23.27 6.75
C PHE A 11 -6.49 -23.45 5.78
N ASN A 12 -6.24 -24.68 5.33
CA ASN A 12 -5.17 -24.92 4.35
C ASN A 12 -5.52 -24.21 3.01
N PRO A 13 -4.78 -23.17 2.60
CA PRO A 13 -5.09 -22.39 1.40
C PRO A 13 -5.00 -23.24 0.12
N LEU A 14 -4.16 -24.28 0.12
CA LEU A 14 -3.98 -25.19 -1.02
C LEU A 14 -5.22 -26.04 -1.31
N LYS A 15 -6.20 -26.11 -0.40
CA LYS A 15 -7.48 -26.80 -0.65
C LYS A 15 -8.54 -25.91 -1.32
N SER A 16 -8.29 -24.60 -1.44
CA SER A 16 -9.25 -23.67 -2.03
C SER A 16 -9.13 -23.64 -3.55
N ARG A 17 -10.15 -24.18 -4.25
CA ARG A 17 -10.21 -24.11 -5.73
C ARG A 17 -10.16 -22.66 -6.24
N LEU A 18 -10.81 -21.72 -5.54
CA LEU A 18 -10.77 -20.31 -5.89
C LEU A 18 -9.33 -19.77 -5.92
N LEU A 19 -8.55 -20.04 -4.87
CA LEU A 19 -7.16 -19.56 -4.78
C LEU A 19 -6.26 -20.26 -5.80
N GLN A 20 -6.46 -21.55 -6.03
CA GLN A 20 -5.73 -22.29 -7.08
C GLN A 20 -5.98 -21.68 -8.47
N VAL A 21 -7.25 -21.47 -8.83
CA VAL A 21 -7.62 -20.88 -10.12
C VAL A 21 -7.06 -19.45 -10.23
N PHE A 22 -7.18 -18.65 -9.17
CA PHE A 22 -6.62 -17.30 -9.12
C PHE A 22 -5.12 -17.31 -9.43
N VAL A 23 -4.34 -18.11 -8.69
CA VAL A 23 -2.87 -18.20 -8.87
C VAL A 23 -2.52 -18.67 -10.28
N VAL A 24 -3.17 -19.73 -10.78
CA VAL A 24 -2.88 -20.28 -12.12
C VAL A 24 -3.16 -19.23 -13.21
N VAL A 25 -4.32 -18.57 -13.16
CA VAL A 25 -4.69 -17.56 -14.16
C VAL A 25 -3.75 -16.36 -14.12
N HIS A 26 -3.42 -15.85 -12.94
CA HIS A 26 -2.59 -14.66 -12.81
C HIS A 26 -1.12 -14.95 -13.15
N LEU A 27 -0.59 -16.13 -12.79
CA LEU A 27 0.76 -16.53 -13.19
C LEU A 27 0.84 -16.80 -14.69
N ALA A 28 -0.17 -17.43 -15.29
CA ALA A 28 -0.23 -17.63 -16.74
C ALA A 28 -0.26 -16.29 -17.47
N PHE A 29 -1.03 -15.31 -16.99
CA PHE A 29 -1.05 -13.96 -17.53
C PHE A 29 0.30 -13.26 -17.36
N ALA A 30 0.94 -13.35 -16.19
CA ALA A 30 2.24 -12.75 -15.92
C ALA A 30 3.34 -13.30 -16.86
N LEU A 31 3.30 -14.61 -17.14
CA LEU A 31 4.19 -15.28 -18.09
C LEU A 31 3.90 -14.86 -19.53
N PHE A 32 2.62 -14.85 -19.92
CA PHE A 32 2.19 -14.43 -21.27
C PHE A 32 2.59 -13.00 -21.58
N LEU A 33 2.50 -12.10 -20.59
CA LEU A 33 2.83 -10.69 -20.77
C LEU A 33 4.34 -10.44 -20.97
N GLY A 34 5.21 -11.33 -20.47
CA GLY A 34 6.68 -11.20 -20.64
C GLY A 34 7.21 -9.84 -20.19
N GLU A 35 8.12 -9.25 -20.97
CA GLU A 35 8.73 -7.93 -20.70
C GLU A 35 7.88 -6.74 -21.15
N ILE A 36 6.57 -6.93 -21.37
CA ILE A 36 5.67 -5.85 -21.77
C ILE A 36 5.24 -5.05 -20.54
N PHE A 37 5.55 -3.74 -20.55
CA PHE A 37 5.17 -2.77 -19.51
C PHE A 37 4.05 -1.82 -19.95
N ALA A 38 3.41 -2.05 -21.11
CA ALA A 38 2.45 -1.14 -21.71
C ALA A 38 1.21 -0.87 -20.83
N PHE A 39 0.77 -1.85 -20.03
CA PHE A 39 -0.38 -1.72 -19.14
C PHE A 39 -0.07 -0.95 -17.86
N ALA A 40 1.20 -0.89 -17.47
CA ALA A 40 1.65 -0.16 -16.30
C ALA A 40 3.05 0.43 -16.53
N PRO A 41 3.14 1.63 -17.14
CA PRO A 41 4.42 2.28 -17.40
C PRO A 41 5.28 2.48 -16.13
N ASP A 42 4.64 2.60 -14.97
CA ASP A 42 5.31 2.74 -13.67
C ASP A 42 6.07 1.47 -13.23
N GLU A 43 5.70 0.29 -13.75
CA GLU A 43 6.34 -1.00 -13.40
C GLU A 43 7.84 -0.98 -13.69
N GLY A 44 8.26 -0.29 -14.76
CA GLY A 44 9.68 -0.11 -15.08
C GLY A 44 10.45 0.65 -14.00
N GLY A 45 9.82 1.63 -13.34
CA GLY A 45 10.43 2.35 -12.22
C GLY A 45 10.64 1.46 -10.99
N TYR A 46 9.64 0.64 -10.67
CA TYR A 46 9.74 -0.34 -9.59
C TYR A 46 10.78 -1.42 -9.86
N LEU A 47 10.86 -1.89 -11.11
CA LEU A 47 11.88 -2.84 -11.56
C LEU A 47 13.29 -2.24 -11.44
N GLY A 48 13.48 -0.99 -11.85
CA GLY A 48 14.75 -0.27 -11.71
C GLY A 48 15.20 -0.18 -10.25
N ILE A 49 14.29 0.21 -9.35
CA ILE A 49 14.55 0.22 -7.90
C ILE A 49 14.94 -1.17 -7.41
N PHE A 50 14.17 -2.20 -7.75
CA PHE A 50 14.42 -3.56 -7.29
C PHE A 50 15.79 -4.12 -7.71
N ASN A 51 16.22 -3.82 -8.94
CA ASN A 51 17.52 -4.28 -9.45
C ASN A 51 18.70 -3.67 -8.67
N GLU A 52 18.57 -2.44 -8.20
CA GLU A 52 19.62 -1.70 -7.48
C GLU A 52 19.50 -1.77 -5.96
N LEU A 53 18.33 -2.16 -5.44
CA LEU A 53 17.94 -2.09 -4.02
C LEU A 53 18.91 -2.76 -3.03
N TYR A 54 19.59 -3.82 -3.48
CA TYR A 54 20.51 -4.62 -2.67
C TYR A 54 21.99 -4.26 -2.91
N SER A 55 22.27 -3.17 -3.63
CA SER A 55 23.62 -2.64 -3.80
C SER A 55 24.10 -1.89 -2.55
N ARG A 56 25.43 -1.80 -2.37
CA ARG A 56 26.05 -1.22 -1.14
C ARG A 56 25.73 0.25 -0.91
N HIS A 57 25.42 1.02 -1.96
CA HIS A 57 25.21 2.47 -1.90
C HIS A 57 23.85 2.89 -2.47
N PHE A 58 22.84 2.02 -2.36
CA PHE A 58 21.50 2.34 -2.85
C PHE A 58 20.90 3.52 -2.09
N SER A 59 20.41 4.51 -2.85
CA SER A 59 19.61 5.62 -2.37
C SER A 59 18.32 5.68 -3.18
N LEU A 60 17.21 5.94 -2.51
CA LEU A 60 15.91 6.10 -3.14
C LEU A 60 15.73 7.50 -3.79
N VAL A 61 16.69 8.40 -3.56
CA VAL A 61 16.68 9.76 -4.12
C VAL A 61 16.95 9.69 -5.62
N GLY A 62 15.98 10.11 -6.42
CA GLY A 62 16.08 10.15 -7.88
C GLY A 62 15.33 9.02 -8.59
N HIS A 63 14.90 7.97 -7.88
CA HIS A 63 14.04 6.94 -8.47
C HIS A 63 12.57 7.33 -8.42
N LEU A 64 11.87 7.07 -9.53
CA LEU A 64 10.41 7.21 -9.61
C LEU A 64 9.73 5.95 -9.06
N GLY A 65 8.63 6.12 -8.33
CA GLY A 65 7.74 5.02 -7.90
C GLY A 65 7.49 4.95 -6.39
N TRP A 66 8.55 5.02 -5.58
CA TRP A 66 8.48 5.08 -4.11
C TRP A 66 8.79 6.48 -3.61
N VAL A 67 8.22 6.87 -2.46
CA VAL A 67 8.48 8.19 -1.88
C VAL A 67 9.90 8.19 -1.33
N GLY A 68 10.72 9.21 -1.62
CA GLY A 68 12.11 9.28 -1.17
C GLY A 68 12.32 9.19 0.35
N THR A 69 11.27 9.37 1.16
CA THR A 69 11.29 9.18 2.62
C THR A 69 10.91 7.77 3.07
N THR A 70 10.76 6.82 2.14
CA THR A 70 10.49 5.41 2.47
C THR A 70 11.80 4.76 2.94
N PRO A 71 11.82 4.08 4.09
CA PRO A 71 13.04 3.43 4.56
C PRO A 71 13.53 2.35 3.58
N THR A 72 14.80 2.39 3.19
CA THR A 72 15.41 1.37 2.31
C THR A 72 15.29 -0.03 2.91
N THR A 73 15.43 -0.16 4.23
CA THR A 73 15.29 -1.43 4.95
C THR A 73 13.88 -2.03 4.79
N TYR A 74 12.85 -1.19 4.78
CA TYR A 74 11.49 -1.65 4.52
C TYR A 74 11.35 -2.23 3.11
N LEU A 75 11.88 -1.53 2.09
CA LEU A 75 11.88 -2.02 0.71
C LEU A 75 12.64 -3.35 0.58
N GLN A 76 13.81 -3.45 1.21
CA GLN A 76 14.62 -4.67 1.20
C GLN A 76 13.89 -5.87 1.82
N VAL A 77 13.05 -5.65 2.83
CA VAL A 77 12.26 -6.71 3.47
C VAL A 77 11.10 -7.14 2.58
N ILE A 78 10.31 -6.20 2.05
CA ILE A 78 9.11 -6.55 1.26
C ILE A 78 9.46 -7.17 -0.10
N TYR A 79 10.58 -6.78 -0.70
CA TYR A 79 11.06 -7.35 -1.97
C TYR A 79 11.97 -8.56 -1.79
N LEU A 80 12.32 -8.94 -0.55
CA LEU A 80 13.20 -10.09 -0.28
C LEU A 80 12.71 -11.39 -0.93
N PRO A 81 11.40 -11.74 -0.90
CA PRO A 81 10.95 -12.97 -1.55
C PRO A 81 11.20 -12.96 -3.06
N ALA A 82 10.97 -11.82 -3.74
CA ALA A 82 11.30 -11.68 -5.16
C ALA A 82 12.81 -11.76 -5.39
N LYS A 83 13.63 -11.19 -4.49
CA LYS A 83 15.09 -11.28 -4.60
C LYS A 83 15.57 -12.73 -4.53
N VAL A 84 15.01 -13.54 -3.63
CA VAL A 84 15.30 -14.97 -3.56
C VAL A 84 14.99 -15.66 -4.88
N LEU A 85 13.86 -15.36 -5.52
CA LEU A 85 13.52 -15.92 -6.84
C LEU A 85 14.54 -15.53 -7.92
N THR A 86 15.04 -14.28 -7.91
CA THR A 86 16.10 -13.89 -8.86
C THR A 86 17.42 -14.61 -8.64
N LEU A 87 17.75 -14.93 -7.38
CA LEU A 87 18.93 -15.74 -7.07
C LEU A 87 18.77 -17.19 -7.55
N LEU A 88 17.54 -17.68 -7.72
CA LEU A 88 17.22 -18.98 -8.31
C LEU A 88 17.16 -18.94 -9.86
N GLY A 89 17.51 -17.81 -10.48
CA GLY A 89 17.57 -17.65 -11.94
C GLY A 89 16.27 -17.16 -12.58
N ILE A 90 15.24 -16.80 -11.80
CA ILE A 90 14.01 -16.21 -12.36
C ILE A 90 14.28 -14.75 -12.76
N PRO A 91 13.90 -14.29 -13.97
CA PRO A 91 14.07 -12.89 -14.37
C PRO A 91 13.43 -11.90 -13.40
N SER A 92 14.07 -10.75 -13.17
CA SER A 92 13.62 -9.75 -12.17
C SER A 92 12.17 -9.30 -12.34
N TYR A 93 11.73 -9.04 -13.57
CA TYR A 93 10.35 -8.63 -13.84
C TYR A 93 9.35 -9.72 -13.46
N LEU A 94 9.66 -11.00 -13.75
CA LEU A 94 8.80 -12.12 -13.43
C LEU A 94 8.80 -12.43 -11.93
N ALA A 95 9.95 -12.32 -11.26
CA ALA A 95 10.05 -12.48 -9.82
C ALA A 95 9.19 -11.46 -9.06
N LEU A 96 9.16 -10.20 -9.52
CA LEU A 96 8.30 -9.17 -8.97
C LEU A 96 6.81 -9.45 -9.21
N ARG A 97 6.42 -9.92 -10.41
CA ARG A 97 5.03 -10.30 -10.69
C ARG A 97 4.59 -11.52 -9.87
N ILE A 98 5.46 -12.50 -9.68
CA ILE A 98 5.19 -13.65 -8.79
C ILE A 98 4.95 -13.16 -7.35
N LEU A 99 5.75 -12.19 -6.89
CA LEU A 99 5.52 -11.55 -5.59
C LEU A 99 4.16 -10.85 -5.55
N ALA A 100 3.81 -10.04 -6.56
CA ALA A 100 2.52 -9.35 -6.63
C ALA A 100 1.33 -10.33 -6.57
N VAL A 101 1.37 -11.41 -7.37
CA VAL A 101 0.34 -12.45 -7.36
C VAL A 101 0.27 -13.15 -6.01
N THR A 102 1.41 -13.41 -5.36
CA THR A 102 1.46 -14.04 -4.04
C THR A 102 0.82 -13.15 -2.98
N LEU A 103 1.16 -11.87 -2.93
CA LEU A 103 0.59 -10.91 -1.97
C LEU A 103 -0.92 -10.74 -2.18
N SER A 104 -1.36 -10.62 -3.43
CA SER A 104 -2.79 -10.57 -3.78
C SER A 104 -3.53 -11.85 -3.38
N THR A 105 -2.91 -13.02 -3.56
CA THR A 105 -3.47 -14.31 -3.12
C THR A 105 -3.63 -14.36 -1.61
N ILE A 106 -2.64 -13.87 -0.84
CA ILE A 106 -2.72 -13.79 0.62
C ILE A 106 -3.84 -12.82 1.04
N ALA A 107 -3.98 -11.67 0.36
CA ALA A 107 -5.05 -10.72 0.63
C ALA A 107 -6.44 -11.36 0.45
N ILE A 108 -6.66 -12.07 -0.66
CA ILE A 108 -7.93 -12.79 -0.92
C ILE A 108 -8.14 -13.91 0.10
N TYR A 109 -7.09 -14.68 0.42
CA TYR A 109 -7.16 -15.75 1.41
C TYR A 109 -7.64 -15.23 2.77
N LEU A 110 -7.09 -14.10 3.24
CA LEU A 110 -7.49 -13.49 4.50
C LEU A 110 -8.98 -13.12 4.52
N LEU A 111 -9.51 -12.54 3.44
CA LEU A 111 -10.95 -12.24 3.33
C LEU A 111 -11.81 -13.50 3.28
N VAL A 112 -11.35 -14.55 2.59
CA VAL A 112 -12.03 -15.85 2.53
C VAL A 112 -12.06 -16.54 3.90
N CYS A 113 -11.02 -16.40 4.74
CA CYS A 113 -11.04 -16.89 6.12
C CYS A 113 -12.16 -16.24 6.94
N ILE A 114 -12.36 -14.92 6.79
CA ILE A 114 -13.47 -14.22 7.44
C ILE A 114 -14.82 -14.76 6.94
N ALA A 115 -14.96 -14.95 5.63
CA ALA A 115 -16.19 -15.45 5.02
C ALA A 115 -16.60 -16.83 5.54
N LYS A 116 -15.63 -17.77 5.59
CA LYS A 116 -15.88 -19.14 6.05
C LYS A 116 -16.18 -19.21 7.54
N ASP A 117 -15.55 -18.35 8.33
CA ASP A 117 -15.80 -18.31 9.76
C ASP A 117 -17.18 -17.72 10.08
N GLN A 118 -17.58 -16.62 9.42
CA GLN A 118 -18.90 -16.04 9.58
C GLN A 118 -20.02 -17.01 9.16
N GLY A 119 -19.86 -17.70 8.03
CA GLY A 119 -20.87 -18.58 7.42
C GLY A 119 -22.10 -17.85 6.87
N SER A 120 -22.62 -16.85 7.59
CA SER A 120 -23.65 -15.92 7.11
C SER A 120 -23.10 -15.07 5.96
N ASN A 121 -23.88 -14.92 4.88
CA ASN A 121 -23.52 -14.20 3.64
C ASN A 121 -22.38 -14.81 2.80
N GLU A 122 -21.88 -16.01 3.13
CA GLU A 122 -20.76 -16.62 2.40
C GLU A 122 -21.02 -16.67 0.87
N ARG A 123 -22.22 -17.07 0.45
CA ARG A 123 -22.60 -17.13 -0.97
C ARG A 123 -22.59 -15.75 -1.64
N PHE A 124 -23.11 -14.73 -0.96
CA PHE A 124 -23.16 -13.37 -1.49
C PHE A 124 -21.76 -12.76 -1.55
N PHE A 125 -20.92 -13.01 -0.54
CA PHE A 125 -19.51 -12.64 -0.54
C PHE A 125 -18.76 -13.26 -1.71
N TYR A 126 -18.89 -14.57 -1.98
CA TYR A 126 -18.20 -15.18 -3.12
C TYR A 126 -18.68 -14.66 -4.47
N ARG A 127 -19.97 -14.30 -4.61
CA ARG A 127 -20.49 -13.64 -5.82
C ARG A 127 -19.87 -12.27 -6.02
N ALA A 128 -19.82 -11.46 -4.96
CA ALA A 128 -19.18 -10.14 -5.00
C ALA A 128 -17.67 -10.26 -5.27
N LEU A 129 -16.98 -11.17 -4.58
CA LEU A 129 -15.56 -11.44 -4.80
C LEU A 129 -15.29 -11.88 -6.23
N PHE A 130 -16.08 -12.80 -6.79
CA PHE A 130 -15.95 -13.20 -8.18
C PHE A 130 -16.14 -12.01 -9.14
N ALA A 131 -17.16 -11.18 -8.92
CA ALA A 131 -17.38 -9.98 -9.71
C ALA A 131 -16.15 -9.06 -9.69
N VAL A 132 -15.54 -8.86 -8.52
CA VAL A 132 -14.32 -8.05 -8.33
C VAL A 132 -13.11 -8.64 -9.06
N LEU A 133 -12.93 -9.97 -9.01
CA LEU A 133 -11.77 -10.65 -9.60
C LEU A 133 -11.81 -10.68 -11.14
N VAL A 134 -12.98 -10.45 -11.74
CA VAL A 134 -13.16 -10.41 -13.21
C VAL A 134 -13.03 -8.99 -13.77
N ILE A 135 -13.04 -7.96 -12.92
CA ILE A 135 -12.82 -6.57 -13.37
C ILE A 135 -11.39 -6.45 -13.94
N PRO A 136 -11.21 -6.06 -15.21
CA PRO A 136 -9.90 -5.98 -15.86
C PRO A 136 -8.88 -5.14 -15.10
N THR A 137 -9.27 -3.98 -14.58
CA THR A 137 -8.37 -3.06 -13.87
C THR A 137 -7.82 -3.65 -12.56
N PRO A 138 -8.63 -4.10 -11.58
CA PRO A 138 -8.16 -4.85 -10.42
C PRO A 138 -7.37 -6.11 -10.78
N PHE A 139 -7.75 -6.84 -11.82
CA PHE A 139 -6.99 -8.01 -12.29
C PHE A 139 -5.56 -7.63 -12.68
N LEU A 140 -5.37 -6.53 -13.42
CA LEU A 140 -4.06 -6.00 -13.76
C LEU A 140 -3.26 -5.63 -12.50
N TRP A 141 -3.87 -4.89 -11.57
CA TRP A 141 -3.18 -4.44 -10.34
C TRP A 141 -2.87 -5.56 -9.35
N MET A 142 -3.57 -6.70 -9.43
CA MET A 142 -3.25 -7.90 -8.66
C MET A 142 -2.14 -8.74 -9.30
N THR A 143 -1.79 -8.48 -10.56
CA THR A 143 -0.78 -9.24 -11.32
C THR A 143 0.52 -8.48 -11.55
N LEU A 144 0.42 -7.18 -11.85
CA LEU A 144 1.55 -6.32 -12.18
C LEU A 144 2.27 -5.85 -10.91
N SER A 145 3.57 -5.57 -11.04
CA SER A 145 4.44 -5.26 -9.90
C SER A 145 4.40 -3.77 -9.56
N LEU A 146 3.37 -3.33 -8.84
CA LEU A 146 3.13 -1.93 -8.52
C LEU A 146 3.19 -1.70 -7.00
N ARG A 147 2.42 -0.73 -6.50
CA ARG A 147 2.26 -0.53 -5.05
C ARG A 147 0.96 -1.15 -4.54
N GLU A 148 0.02 -1.40 -5.44
CA GLU A 148 -1.33 -1.82 -5.15
C GLU A 148 -1.40 -3.21 -4.49
N GLU A 149 -0.50 -4.14 -4.83
CA GLU A 149 -0.41 -5.46 -4.18
C GLU A 149 -0.10 -5.36 -2.68
N PHE A 150 0.77 -4.43 -2.28
CA PHE A 150 1.11 -4.18 -0.87
C PHE A 150 -0.06 -3.52 -0.15
N LEU A 151 -0.81 -2.66 -0.85
CA LEU A 151 -2.03 -2.06 -0.31
C LEU A 151 -3.11 -3.13 -0.14
N TYR A 152 -3.34 -4.01 -1.10
CA TYR A 152 -4.35 -5.07 -0.98
C TYR A 152 -4.05 -5.98 0.21
N LEU A 153 -2.80 -6.43 0.37
CA LEU A 153 -2.40 -7.20 1.54
C LEU A 153 -2.54 -6.37 2.83
N GLY A 154 -2.11 -5.11 2.82
CA GLY A 154 -2.17 -4.24 3.98
C GLY A 154 -3.60 -4.02 4.48
N PHE A 155 -4.53 -3.71 3.59
CA PHE A 155 -5.95 -3.54 3.88
C PHE A 155 -6.61 -4.85 4.32
N ALA A 156 -6.33 -5.97 3.65
CA ALA A 156 -6.89 -7.27 4.02
C ALA A 156 -6.39 -7.74 5.39
N ALA A 157 -5.11 -7.53 5.69
CA ALA A 157 -4.54 -7.80 7.01
C ALA A 157 -5.17 -6.91 8.09
N PHE A 158 -5.35 -5.61 7.81
CA PHE A 158 -6.00 -4.69 8.74
C PHE A 158 -7.45 -5.10 9.04
N VAL A 159 -8.25 -5.38 8.00
CA VAL A 159 -9.64 -5.86 8.11
C VAL A 159 -9.73 -7.16 8.90
N THR A 160 -8.86 -8.12 8.60
CA THR A 160 -8.84 -9.41 9.31
C THR A 160 -8.42 -9.24 10.76
N GLY A 161 -7.48 -8.32 11.02
CA GLY A 161 -7.05 -7.97 12.35
C GLY A 161 -8.18 -7.36 13.20
N LEU A 162 -8.96 -6.43 12.63
CA LEU A 162 -10.15 -5.88 13.28
C LEU A 162 -11.17 -6.99 13.59
N TYR A 163 -11.42 -7.87 12.62
CA TYR A 163 -12.37 -8.98 12.78
C TYR A 163 -12.00 -9.94 13.91
N LEU A 164 -10.71 -10.29 14.04
CA LEU A 164 -10.23 -11.22 15.06
C LEU A 164 -10.18 -10.63 16.48
N LEU A 165 -10.29 -9.31 16.60
CA LEU A 165 -10.15 -8.60 17.86
C LEU A 165 -11.31 -8.89 18.83
N HIS A 166 -12.48 -9.23 18.31
CA HIS A 166 -13.69 -9.56 19.06
C HIS A 166 -13.76 -11.04 19.47
N GLY A 167 -12.88 -11.44 20.37
CA GLY A 167 -13.01 -12.71 21.13
C GLY A 167 -12.41 -13.95 20.47
N LYS A 168 -11.65 -13.81 19.37
CA LYS A 168 -11.03 -14.95 18.67
C LYS A 168 -9.57 -15.15 19.02
N SER A 169 -8.71 -14.26 18.52
CA SER A 169 -7.27 -14.35 18.75
C SER A 169 -6.67 -12.94 18.78
N VAL A 170 -6.52 -12.39 19.99
CA VAL A 170 -5.97 -11.04 20.18
C VAL A 170 -4.53 -10.94 19.68
N ARG A 171 -3.72 -12.00 19.84
CA ARG A 171 -2.33 -12.00 19.37
C ARG A 171 -2.27 -11.91 17.85
N THR A 172 -2.99 -12.79 17.15
CA THR A 172 -3.08 -12.76 15.69
C THR A 172 -3.69 -11.45 15.19
N ALA A 173 -4.74 -10.96 15.85
CA ALA A 173 -5.37 -9.68 15.54
C ALA A 173 -4.35 -8.54 15.57
N LEU A 174 -3.58 -8.44 16.66
CA LEU A 174 -2.55 -7.42 16.84
C LEU A 174 -1.45 -7.52 15.77
N THR A 175 -0.98 -8.73 15.46
CA THR A 175 0.03 -8.95 14.41
C THR A 175 -0.48 -8.51 13.04
N LEU A 176 -1.72 -8.85 12.68
CA LEU A 176 -2.29 -8.47 11.39
C LEU A 176 -2.62 -6.97 11.30
N LEU A 177 -3.13 -6.37 12.39
CA LEU A 177 -3.34 -4.92 12.48
C LEU A 177 -2.04 -4.15 12.33
N THR A 178 -0.97 -4.58 13.01
CA THR A 178 0.34 -3.93 12.88
C THR A 178 0.92 -4.12 11.50
N LEU A 179 0.96 -5.35 10.98
CA LEU A 179 1.45 -5.64 9.63
C LEU A 179 0.72 -4.81 8.57
N GLY A 180 -0.62 -4.78 8.63
CA GLY A 180 -1.45 -3.99 7.73
C GLY A 180 -1.15 -2.49 7.82
N SER A 181 -1.03 -1.98 9.05
CA SER A 181 -0.68 -0.56 9.30
C SER A 181 0.69 -0.19 8.75
N PHE A 182 1.70 -1.06 8.92
CA PHE A 182 3.06 -0.87 8.39
C PHE A 182 3.07 -0.86 6.86
N LEU A 183 2.39 -1.82 6.23
CA LEU A 183 2.30 -1.92 4.77
C LEU A 183 1.65 -0.67 4.16
N VAL A 184 0.50 -0.23 4.70
CA VAL A 184 -0.19 0.95 4.15
C VAL A 184 0.61 2.23 4.41
N CYS A 185 1.17 2.41 5.61
CA CYS A 185 1.92 3.61 5.99
C CYS A 185 3.11 3.88 5.06
N TYR A 186 3.93 2.86 4.80
CA TYR A 186 5.13 3.01 3.98
C TYR A 186 4.87 2.91 2.48
N THR A 187 3.73 2.35 2.06
CA THR A 187 3.34 2.29 0.65
C THR A 187 2.69 3.58 0.16
N LYS A 188 1.66 4.06 0.87
CA LYS A 188 0.97 5.32 0.56
C LYS A 188 0.48 5.98 1.86
N GLY A 189 1.27 6.95 2.34
CA GLY A 189 1.03 7.61 3.62
C GLY A 189 -0.35 8.26 3.77
N TYR A 190 -0.93 8.85 2.73
CA TYR A 190 -2.26 9.45 2.83
C TYR A 190 -3.36 8.40 3.11
N LEU A 191 -3.26 7.20 2.54
CA LEU A 191 -4.20 6.11 2.83
C LEU A 191 -4.11 5.69 4.29
N PHE A 192 -2.91 5.66 4.85
CA PHE A 192 -2.72 5.39 6.27
C PHE A 192 -3.37 6.47 7.15
N VAL A 193 -3.29 7.76 6.76
CA VAL A 193 -4.01 8.84 7.44
C VAL A 193 -5.53 8.64 7.38
N LEU A 194 -6.07 8.17 6.24
CA LEU A 194 -7.49 7.85 6.11
C LEU A 194 -7.89 6.67 7.01
N ILE A 195 -7.05 5.65 7.15
CA ILE A 195 -7.26 4.56 8.12
C ILE A 195 -7.32 5.12 9.55
N LEU A 196 -6.41 6.03 9.91
CA LEU A 196 -6.40 6.68 11.22
C LEU A 196 -7.70 7.45 11.47
N PHE A 197 -8.18 8.24 10.51
CA PHE A 197 -9.46 8.94 10.63
C PHE A 197 -10.65 7.98 10.74
N ALA A 198 -10.66 6.90 9.96
CA ALA A 198 -11.70 5.88 10.03
C ALA A 198 -11.74 5.18 11.40
N VAL A 199 -10.58 4.94 12.02
CA VAL A 199 -10.49 4.39 13.38
C VAL A 199 -10.92 5.39 14.43
N ILE A 200 -10.54 6.66 14.31
CA ILE A 200 -11.06 7.70 15.21
C ILE A 200 -12.59 7.77 15.11
N ALA A 201 -13.14 7.74 13.90
CA ALA A 201 -14.58 7.72 13.67
C ALA A 201 -15.24 6.47 14.29
N LEU A 202 -14.65 5.28 14.11
CA LEU A 202 -15.10 4.05 14.78
C LEU A 202 -15.17 4.24 16.30
N MET A 203 -14.10 4.76 16.91
CA MET A 203 -14.03 4.98 18.35
C MET A 203 -15.06 5.99 18.84
N VAL A 204 -15.26 7.09 18.11
CA VAL A 204 -16.26 8.12 18.43
C VAL A 204 -17.67 7.52 18.34
N ILE A 205 -17.99 6.83 17.25
CA ILE A 205 -19.28 6.17 17.06
C ILE A 205 -19.53 5.17 18.20
N ARG A 206 -18.58 4.27 18.50
CA ARG A 206 -18.73 3.33 19.62
C ARG A 206 -18.91 4.01 20.98
N THR A 207 -18.15 5.07 21.24
CA THR A 207 -18.28 5.82 22.50
C THR A 207 -19.66 6.46 22.64
N LEU A 208 -20.23 6.98 21.54
CA LEU A 208 -21.55 7.60 21.52
C LEU A 208 -22.69 6.59 21.66
N PHE A 209 -22.57 5.41 21.04
CA PHE A 209 -23.65 4.42 20.98
C PHE A 209 -23.61 3.36 22.10
N ASP A 210 -22.43 2.92 22.57
CA ASP A 210 -22.28 1.80 23.50
C ASP A 210 -21.79 2.19 24.91
N ARG A 211 -21.67 3.50 25.20
CA ARG A 211 -21.26 4.05 26.52
C ARG A 211 -20.00 3.40 27.12
N GLY A 212 -18.95 3.15 26.34
CA GLY A 212 -17.69 2.65 26.91
C GLY A 212 -16.52 2.51 25.93
N PHE A 213 -15.32 2.83 26.42
CA PHE A 213 -14.07 2.57 25.72
C PHE A 213 -13.62 1.13 26.02
N GLU A 214 -13.96 0.21 25.13
CA GLU A 214 -13.59 -1.22 25.27
C GLU A 214 -12.07 -1.42 25.27
N ARG A 215 -11.60 -2.48 25.94
CA ARG A 215 -10.16 -2.86 25.97
C ARG A 215 -9.59 -3.08 24.56
N THR A 216 -10.44 -3.49 23.61
CA THR A 216 -10.13 -3.69 22.19
C THR A 216 -9.66 -2.40 21.49
N HIS A 217 -10.26 -1.25 21.78
CA HIS A 217 -9.87 0.03 21.19
C HIS A 217 -8.42 0.44 21.52
N LYS A 218 -7.90 0.05 22.70
CA LYS A 218 -6.49 0.30 23.08
C LYS A 218 -5.53 -0.45 22.14
N TYR A 219 -5.89 -1.68 21.77
CA TYR A 219 -5.09 -2.51 20.87
C TYR A 219 -5.07 -1.97 19.44
N ILE A 220 -6.21 -1.46 18.96
CA ILE A 220 -6.29 -0.81 17.64
C ILE A 220 -5.38 0.42 17.59
N VAL A 221 -5.48 1.31 18.59
CA VAL A 221 -4.64 2.52 18.67
C VAL A 221 -3.15 2.15 18.75
N LEU A 222 -2.79 1.17 19.59
CA LEU A 222 -1.40 0.72 19.68
C LEU A 222 -0.86 0.22 18.34
N ALA A 223 -1.64 -0.60 17.63
CA ALA A 223 -1.22 -1.19 16.36
C ALA A 223 -1.02 -0.15 15.26
N ILE A 224 -1.87 0.88 15.22
CA ILE A 224 -1.80 1.95 14.21
C ILE A 224 -0.72 2.97 14.52
N CYS A 225 -0.47 3.27 15.79
CA CYS A 225 0.59 4.21 16.15
C CYS A 225 2.00 3.62 16.00
N LEU A 226 2.14 2.29 15.95
CA LEU A 226 3.44 1.63 15.92
C LEU A 226 4.31 2.01 14.70
N PRO A 227 3.80 2.01 13.43
CA PRO A 227 4.58 2.47 12.28
C PRO A 227 5.18 3.88 12.45
N LEU A 228 4.45 4.80 13.11
CA LEU A 228 4.88 6.18 13.32
C LEU A 228 6.08 6.30 14.27
N LEU A 229 6.26 5.32 15.17
CA LEU A 229 7.40 5.25 16.08
C LEU A 229 8.67 4.77 15.37
N PHE A 230 8.53 3.90 14.36
CA PHE A 230 9.66 3.28 13.67
C PHE A 230 10.23 4.14 12.52
N ALA A 231 9.50 5.17 12.05
CA ALA A 231 10.03 6.12 11.08
C ALA A 231 9.52 7.56 11.31
N PRO A 232 10.13 8.32 12.24
CA PRO A 232 9.74 9.71 12.51
C PRO A 232 9.93 10.65 11.30
N ALA A 233 10.79 10.29 10.35
CA ALA A 233 10.93 11.01 9.07
C ALA A 233 9.66 10.91 8.22
N THR A 234 9.00 9.74 8.20
CA THR A 234 7.73 9.52 7.51
C THR A 234 6.62 10.38 8.12
N THR A 235 6.64 10.61 9.44
CA THR A 235 5.71 11.51 10.13
C THR A 235 5.81 12.96 9.63
N LYS A 236 7.03 13.44 9.35
CA LYS A 236 7.24 14.78 8.76
C LYS A 236 6.69 14.86 7.34
N SER A 237 6.94 13.84 6.52
CA SER A 237 6.41 13.74 5.15
C SER A 237 4.89 13.64 5.11
N LEU A 238 4.30 12.90 6.04
CA LEU A 238 2.84 12.79 6.20
C LEU A 238 2.23 14.17 6.49
N VAL A 239 2.80 14.92 7.44
CA VAL A 239 2.33 16.26 7.77
C VAL A 239 2.54 17.24 6.61
N LEU A 240 3.67 17.16 5.92
CA LEU A 240 3.99 18.06 4.80
C LEU A 240 3.15 17.75 3.55
N GLY A 241 2.90 16.47 3.25
CA GLY A 241 2.04 16.05 2.13
C GLY A 241 0.59 16.44 2.35
N VAL A 242 0.09 16.29 3.58
CA VAL A 242 -1.22 16.81 4.00
C VAL A 242 -1.26 18.33 3.78
N LYS A 243 -0.31 19.10 4.32
CA LYS A 243 -0.27 20.57 4.15
C LYS A 243 -0.17 21.02 2.69
N GLY A 244 0.66 20.36 1.88
CA GLY A 244 0.82 20.69 0.46
C GLY A 244 -0.47 20.51 -0.34
N GLN A 245 -1.24 19.45 -0.05
CA GLN A 245 -2.51 19.21 -0.72
C GLN A 245 -3.65 20.13 -0.25
N PHE A 246 -3.67 20.53 1.02
CA PHE A 246 -4.60 21.57 1.49
C PHE A 246 -4.21 22.99 1.03
N SER A 247 -2.94 23.24 0.71
CA SER A 247 -2.46 24.53 0.20
C SER A 247 -2.59 24.67 -1.32
N ALA A 248 -2.55 23.58 -2.09
CA ALA A 248 -2.75 23.59 -3.54
C ALA A 248 -4.15 24.05 -3.95
N GLY A 249 -5.14 23.97 -3.05
CA GLY A 249 -6.48 24.52 -3.25
C GLY A 249 -6.57 26.05 -3.26
N ASN A 250 -5.48 26.77 -3.00
CA ASN A 250 -5.41 28.24 -2.99
C ASN A 250 -4.62 28.84 -4.18
N LEU A 251 -4.08 28.03 -5.10
CA LEU A 251 -3.17 28.51 -6.14
C LEU A 251 -3.77 28.59 -7.56
N VAL A 252 -5.06 28.97 -7.69
CA VAL A 252 -5.68 29.34 -8.98
C VAL A 252 -6.48 30.64 -8.85
N SER A 253 -5.91 31.64 -8.17
CA SER A 253 -6.44 33.00 -8.21
C SER A 253 -5.36 34.04 -7.94
N SER A 254 -4.41 34.19 -8.86
CA SER A 254 -3.68 35.45 -9.10
C SER A 254 -2.62 35.24 -10.18
N ILE A 255 -3.03 35.32 -11.44
CA ILE A 255 -2.12 35.85 -12.47
C ILE A 255 -2.63 37.28 -12.68
N ASP A 256 -2.00 38.24 -11.99
CA ASP A 256 -1.73 39.54 -12.60
C ASP A 256 -0.65 40.33 -11.85
N GLU A 257 0.21 40.91 -12.67
CA GLU A 257 1.29 41.90 -12.51
C GLU A 257 2.58 41.65 -11.66
N PRO A 258 3.74 42.11 -12.20
CA PRO A 258 5.05 41.97 -11.56
C PRO A 258 5.43 43.21 -10.73
N GLY A 259 6.05 42.96 -9.58
CA GLY A 259 6.81 43.97 -8.84
C GLY A 259 6.29 44.22 -7.43
N VAL A 260 7.14 43.87 -6.47
CA VAL A 260 7.41 44.56 -5.18
C VAL A 260 7.88 43.52 -4.17
N THR A 261 9.13 43.70 -3.76
CA THR A 261 9.74 43.02 -2.61
C THR A 261 9.10 43.49 -1.31
N SER A 262 8.54 42.59 -0.51
CA SER A 262 8.45 42.81 0.94
C SER A 262 8.36 41.49 1.71
N SER A 263 9.32 41.34 2.61
CA SER A 263 9.36 40.37 3.71
C SER A 263 8.18 40.56 4.66
N THR A 264 7.47 39.48 5.01
CA THR A 264 6.70 39.44 6.27
C THR A 264 6.61 38.02 6.80
N ASP A 265 6.91 37.89 8.09
CA ASP A 265 7.24 36.68 8.83
C ASP A 265 6.10 35.65 8.97
N ALA A 266 6.38 34.41 8.55
CA ALA A 266 5.61 33.21 8.90
C ALA A 266 6.22 32.46 10.11
N SER A 267 6.73 33.19 11.11
CA SER A 267 7.54 32.63 12.21
C SER A 267 6.81 32.40 13.54
N THR A 268 5.53 32.74 13.71
CA THR A 268 4.91 32.78 15.06
C THR A 268 3.97 31.63 15.43
N THR A 269 3.80 30.60 14.60
CA THR A 269 3.03 29.38 14.99
C THR A 269 3.81 28.07 14.92
N THR A 270 5.04 28.09 14.43
CA THR A 270 5.95 26.92 14.38
C THR A 270 6.86 26.81 15.60
N GLY A 271 7.16 27.93 16.28
CA GLY A 271 7.97 27.94 17.51
C GLY A 271 7.26 27.34 18.72
N ALA A 272 5.97 27.64 18.91
CA ALA A 272 5.24 27.27 20.13
C ALA A 272 5.05 25.75 20.32
N LEU A 273 4.88 24.98 19.23
CA LEU A 273 4.73 23.53 19.29
C LEU A 273 6.09 22.80 19.37
N ALA A 274 7.12 23.33 18.72
CA ALA A 274 8.48 22.82 18.82
C ALA A 274 9.08 23.06 20.21
N ASP A 275 8.78 24.21 20.83
CA ASP A 275 9.17 24.52 22.20
C ASP A 275 8.38 23.71 23.24
N ALA A 276 7.09 23.44 22.99
CA ALA A 276 6.28 22.59 23.87
C ALA A 276 6.79 21.14 23.90
N VAL A 277 7.30 20.62 22.78
CA VAL A 277 7.88 19.26 22.67
C VAL A 277 9.28 19.19 23.30
N LYS A 278 10.06 20.28 23.24
CA LYS A 278 11.40 20.34 23.86
C LYS A 278 11.38 20.58 25.37
N LYS A 279 10.45 21.39 25.88
CA LYS A 279 10.46 21.82 27.29
C LYS A 279 9.81 20.85 28.27
N ASN A 280 8.93 19.94 27.84
CA ASN A 280 8.30 19.03 28.80
C ASN A 280 7.68 17.76 28.16
N PRO A 281 8.47 16.76 27.73
CA PRO A 281 7.95 15.53 27.13
C PRO A 281 7.01 14.76 28.08
N GLY A 282 7.15 14.91 29.40
CA GLY A 282 6.30 14.24 30.39
C GLY A 282 4.94 14.90 30.67
N ALA A 283 4.76 16.18 30.34
CA ALA A 283 3.54 16.93 30.69
C ALA A 283 2.31 16.58 29.85
N LEU A 284 2.52 16.02 28.65
CA LEU A 284 1.44 15.51 27.79
C LEU A 284 0.93 14.13 28.24
N PHE A 285 1.78 13.33 28.90
CA PHE A 285 1.41 11.99 29.38
C PHE A 285 0.84 12.00 30.81
N SER A 286 1.23 12.98 31.64
CA SER A 286 0.71 13.09 33.01
C SER A 286 -0.76 13.51 33.07
N LYS A 287 -1.25 14.37 32.16
CA LYS A 287 -2.68 14.72 32.10
C LYS A 287 -3.59 13.59 31.58
N LEU A 288 -3.03 12.62 30.85
CA LEU A 288 -3.78 11.44 30.39
C LEU A 288 -3.65 10.25 31.39
N ALA A 289 -2.57 10.21 32.18
CA ALA A 289 -2.36 9.22 33.23
C ALA A 289 -3.11 9.54 34.55
N LEU A 290 -3.40 10.81 34.86
CA LEU A 290 -4.02 11.22 36.13
C LEU A 290 -5.55 10.98 36.22
N LYS A 291 -6.13 10.13 35.37
CA LYS A 291 -7.50 9.62 35.56
C LYS A 291 -7.61 8.10 35.61
N THR A 292 -6.46 7.41 35.68
CA THR A 292 -6.42 5.96 35.91
C THR A 292 -5.52 5.72 37.12
N ARG A 293 -6.11 5.54 38.31
CA ARG A 293 -5.38 5.09 39.50
C ARG A 293 -4.77 3.72 39.20
N LEU A 294 -3.48 3.68 38.87
CA LEU A 294 -2.69 2.46 38.91
C LEU A 294 -1.89 2.50 40.20
N VAL A 295 -2.19 1.56 41.09
CA VAL A 295 -1.44 1.31 42.33
C VAL A 295 -0.01 0.96 41.94
N ALA A 296 0.95 1.77 42.41
CA ALA A 296 2.38 1.52 42.21
C ALA A 296 2.80 0.30 43.04
N ALA A 297 3.32 -0.73 42.37
CA ALA A 297 4.05 -1.82 43.00
C ALA A 297 5.49 -1.35 43.34
N PRO A 298 6.11 -1.85 44.43
CA PRO A 298 7.39 -1.34 44.91
C PRO A 298 8.55 -1.67 43.96
N THR A 299 9.48 -0.71 43.88
CA THR A 299 10.72 -0.72 43.12
C THR A 299 11.62 -1.89 43.55
N PRO A 300 12.10 -2.76 42.63
CA PRO A 300 13.10 -3.76 42.98
C PRO A 300 14.46 -3.11 43.23
N VAL A 301 15.10 -3.53 44.32
CA VAL A 301 16.46 -3.13 44.74
C VAL A 301 17.48 -3.69 43.76
N ALA A 302 18.45 -2.85 43.37
CA ALA A 302 19.52 -3.22 42.45
C ALA A 302 20.33 -4.41 43.00
N THR A 303 20.37 -5.51 42.25
CA THR A 303 21.22 -6.66 42.53
C THR A 303 22.58 -6.45 41.88
N ALA A 304 23.66 -6.69 42.63
CA ALA A 304 25.03 -6.45 42.22
C ALA A 304 25.43 -7.26 40.96
N THR A 305 26.12 -6.58 40.05
CA THR A 305 26.73 -7.12 38.84
C THR A 305 27.77 -8.19 39.18
N PRO A 306 27.66 -9.45 38.69
CA PRO A 306 28.74 -10.42 38.85
C PRO A 306 29.93 -10.08 37.94
N ALA A 307 31.14 -10.29 38.48
CA ALA A 307 32.42 -10.03 37.85
C ALA A 307 32.66 -10.90 36.61
N ALA A 308 33.43 -10.36 35.65
CA ALA A 308 33.73 -10.98 34.37
C ALA A 308 34.40 -12.36 34.53
N THR A 309 33.81 -13.37 33.90
CA THR A 309 34.40 -14.71 33.77
C THR A 309 35.52 -14.67 32.72
N ALA A 310 36.68 -15.24 33.06
CA ALA A 310 37.87 -15.26 32.21
C ALA A 310 37.64 -16.07 30.91
N THR A 311 38.05 -15.48 29.79
CA THR A 311 38.05 -16.10 28.46
C THR A 311 39.01 -17.30 28.43
N PRO A 312 38.57 -18.50 28.01
CA PRO A 312 39.50 -19.63 27.84
C PRO A 312 40.46 -19.36 26.68
N ALA A 313 41.73 -19.72 26.89
CA ALA A 313 42.82 -19.61 25.92
C ALA A 313 42.60 -20.55 24.71
N ALA A 314 42.94 -20.06 23.52
CA ALA A 314 42.82 -20.79 22.27
C ALA A 314 43.70 -22.06 22.26
N THR A 315 43.08 -23.21 22.00
CA THR A 315 43.78 -24.47 21.74
C THR A 315 44.41 -24.43 20.36
N ALA A 316 45.72 -24.71 20.27
CA ALA A 316 46.46 -24.76 19.02
C ALA A 316 46.06 -26.01 18.19
N THR A 317 45.59 -25.78 16.97
CA THR A 317 45.33 -26.83 15.99
C THR A 317 46.65 -27.20 15.29
N PRO A 318 47.02 -28.50 15.17
CA PRO A 318 48.27 -28.89 14.52
C PRO A 318 48.24 -28.68 13.01
N THR A 319 49.31 -28.07 12.50
CA THR A 319 49.62 -27.87 11.07
C THR A 319 49.97 -29.20 10.40
N PRO A 320 49.30 -29.63 9.32
CA PRO A 320 49.77 -30.77 8.52
C PRO A 320 51.03 -30.43 7.73
N ALA A 321 52.00 -31.34 7.75
CA ALA A 321 53.26 -31.25 7.02
C ALA A 321 53.07 -31.36 5.49
N ALA A 322 53.90 -30.63 4.74
CA ALA A 322 53.91 -30.62 3.28
C ALA A 322 54.27 -32.00 2.72
N THR A 323 53.42 -32.52 1.83
CA THR A 323 53.72 -33.71 1.01
C THR A 323 54.28 -33.25 -0.34
N ALA A 324 55.34 -33.91 -0.80
CA ALA A 324 56.12 -33.53 -1.97
C ALA A 324 55.32 -33.56 -3.28
N THR A 325 55.59 -32.55 -4.11
CA THR A 325 55.09 -32.32 -5.46
C THR A 325 55.53 -33.41 -6.45
N PRO A 326 54.63 -34.09 -7.18
CA PRO A 326 54.99 -34.84 -8.38
C PRO A 326 55.29 -33.87 -9.55
N ALA A 327 56.34 -34.17 -10.29
CA ALA A 327 56.82 -33.39 -11.44
C ALA A 327 55.80 -33.32 -12.59
N ALA A 328 55.85 -32.19 -13.32
CA ALA A 328 54.95 -31.85 -14.41
C ALA A 328 54.98 -32.85 -15.57
N THR A 329 53.81 -33.30 -16.01
CA THR A 329 53.64 -33.96 -17.31
C THR A 329 53.40 -32.87 -18.36
N ALA A 330 54.18 -32.88 -19.44
CA ALA A 330 54.12 -31.88 -20.51
C ALA A 330 52.75 -31.90 -21.23
N THR A 331 52.05 -30.77 -21.20
CA THR A 331 50.86 -30.55 -22.02
C THR A 331 51.29 -30.36 -23.48
N PRO A 332 50.71 -31.08 -24.45
CA PRO A 332 51.02 -30.88 -25.87
C PRO A 332 50.63 -29.47 -26.34
N ALA A 333 51.45 -28.91 -27.23
CA ALA A 333 51.27 -27.59 -27.81
C ALA A 333 49.94 -27.48 -28.58
N ALA A 334 49.22 -26.39 -28.35
CA ALA A 334 47.99 -26.08 -29.06
C ALA A 334 48.28 -25.82 -30.55
N THR A 335 47.59 -26.56 -31.42
CA THR A 335 47.51 -26.31 -32.86
C THR A 335 46.98 -24.90 -33.12
N ALA A 336 47.63 -24.15 -34.02
CA ALA A 336 47.26 -22.79 -34.35
C ALA A 336 45.83 -22.72 -34.92
N THR A 337 44.95 -21.99 -34.23
CA THR A 337 43.66 -21.58 -34.77
C THR A 337 43.89 -20.63 -35.95
N PRO A 338 43.32 -20.88 -37.14
CA PRO A 338 43.46 -19.98 -38.28
C PRO A 338 42.91 -18.59 -37.96
N ALA A 339 43.64 -17.56 -38.39
CA ALA A 339 43.30 -16.16 -38.21
C ALA A 339 41.93 -15.84 -38.83
N ALA A 340 41.11 -15.09 -38.10
CA ALA A 340 39.85 -14.57 -38.61
C ALA A 340 40.12 -13.64 -39.81
N THR A 341 39.47 -13.94 -40.94
CA THR A 341 39.40 -13.06 -42.11
C THR A 341 38.86 -11.70 -41.70
N ALA A 342 39.54 -10.62 -42.09
CA ALA A 342 39.14 -9.25 -41.79
C ALA A 342 37.75 -8.96 -42.34
N THR A 343 36.80 -8.64 -41.46
CA THR A 343 35.53 -8.00 -41.83
C THR A 343 35.86 -6.62 -42.42
N PRO A 344 35.38 -6.26 -43.61
CA PRO A 344 35.64 -4.95 -44.20
C PRO A 344 35.13 -3.83 -43.27
N ALA A 345 35.95 -2.79 -43.14
CA ALA A 345 35.64 -1.60 -42.36
C ALA A 345 34.34 -0.96 -42.88
N ALA A 346 33.44 -0.62 -41.94
CA ALA A 346 32.24 0.14 -42.25
C ALA A 346 32.62 1.47 -42.93
N THR A 347 32.03 1.73 -44.09
CA THR A 347 32.10 3.02 -44.78
C THR A 347 31.63 4.12 -43.81
N ALA A 348 32.42 5.20 -43.70
CA ALA A 348 32.07 6.34 -42.87
C ALA A 348 30.73 6.93 -43.30
N THR A 349 29.71 6.81 -42.45
CA THR A 349 28.48 7.58 -42.56
C THR A 349 28.83 9.06 -42.40
N PRO A 350 28.40 9.97 -43.29
CA PRO A 350 28.72 11.37 -43.18
C PRO A 350 28.24 11.92 -41.83
N THR A 351 29.14 12.61 -41.13
CA THR A 351 28.84 13.39 -39.93
C THR A 351 27.70 14.37 -40.25
N PRO A 352 26.55 14.35 -39.54
CA PRO A 352 25.53 15.35 -39.76
C PRO A 352 26.11 16.73 -39.46
N THR A 353 26.01 17.62 -40.44
CA THR A 353 26.27 19.06 -40.29
C THR A 353 25.48 19.56 -39.07
N PRO A 354 26.10 20.32 -38.13
CA PRO A 354 25.39 20.83 -36.98
C PRO A 354 24.20 21.67 -37.46
N THR A 355 22.99 21.19 -37.15
CA THR A 355 21.78 21.96 -37.34
C THR A 355 21.85 23.13 -36.36
N GLU A 356 21.83 24.35 -36.90
CA GLU A 356 21.75 25.57 -36.10
C GLU A 356 20.60 25.45 -35.10
N VAL A 357 20.90 25.77 -33.85
CA VAL A 357 19.93 25.91 -32.78
C VAL A 357 19.03 27.10 -33.14
N VAL A 358 17.92 26.82 -33.82
CA VAL A 358 16.81 27.76 -33.91
C VAL A 358 16.19 27.83 -32.52
N ALA A 359 16.27 29.01 -31.90
CA ALA A 359 15.60 29.34 -30.65
C ALA A 359 14.12 28.88 -30.68
N PRO A 360 13.55 28.41 -29.55
CA PRO A 360 12.19 27.89 -29.55
C PRO A 360 11.22 28.98 -30.04
N THR A 361 10.68 28.75 -31.23
CA THR A 361 9.50 29.49 -31.70
C THR A 361 8.36 29.12 -30.74
N PRO A 362 7.65 30.09 -30.14
CA PRO A 362 6.55 29.78 -29.25
C PRO A 362 5.48 28.99 -30.02
N LEU A 363 5.27 27.74 -29.63
CA LEU A 363 4.19 26.92 -30.14
C LEU A 363 2.87 27.61 -29.82
N SER A 364 2.21 28.13 -30.86
CA SER A 364 0.79 28.44 -30.80
C SER A 364 0.00 27.15 -30.51
N PRO A 365 -1.10 27.22 -29.76
CA PRO A 365 -1.80 26.04 -29.28
C PRO A 365 -2.54 25.37 -30.45
N THR A 366 -1.97 24.33 -31.02
CA THR A 366 -2.75 23.37 -31.81
C THR A 366 -3.64 22.58 -30.86
N THR A 367 -4.94 22.83 -30.98
CA THR A 367 -6.09 22.08 -30.48
C THR A 367 -5.87 20.58 -30.60
N GLY A 368 -5.52 19.93 -29.49
CA GLY A 368 -5.23 18.49 -29.48
C GLY A 368 -4.86 17.91 -28.12
N THR A 369 -5.48 18.34 -27.02
CA THR A 369 -5.36 17.68 -25.71
C THR A 369 -6.56 18.03 -24.82
N ASP A 370 -7.74 17.49 -25.13
CA ASP A 370 -8.77 17.34 -24.10
C ASP A 370 -8.52 15.98 -23.41
N ARG A 371 -7.44 15.91 -22.63
CA ARG A 371 -7.20 14.77 -21.74
C ARG A 371 -8.25 14.88 -20.66
N LEU A 372 -9.18 13.93 -20.60
CA LEU A 372 -10.17 13.84 -19.54
C LEU A 372 -9.45 13.98 -18.18
N SER A 373 -9.68 15.12 -17.52
CA SER A 373 -9.03 15.51 -16.28
C SER A 373 -10.11 15.66 -15.23
N LEU A 374 -9.91 15.05 -14.07
CA LEU A 374 -10.83 15.17 -12.95
C LEU A 374 -10.63 16.56 -12.33
N GLN A 375 -11.67 17.38 -12.33
CA GLN A 375 -11.62 18.68 -11.67
C GLN A 375 -11.67 18.48 -10.14
N PRO A 376 -10.66 18.95 -9.38
CA PRO A 376 -10.65 18.86 -7.93
C PRO A 376 -11.89 19.50 -7.30
N GLY A 377 -12.49 18.81 -6.32
CA GLY A 377 -13.53 19.39 -5.48
C GLY A 377 -12.94 20.34 -4.44
N HIS A 378 -13.64 21.41 -4.10
CA HIS A 378 -13.25 22.31 -3.01
C HIS A 378 -14.03 21.97 -1.73
N ILE A 379 -13.32 21.74 -0.63
CA ILE A 379 -13.93 21.39 0.68
C ILE A 379 -14.88 22.49 1.18
N ARG A 380 -14.63 23.75 0.81
CA ARG A 380 -15.49 24.89 1.16
C ARG A 380 -16.77 25.00 0.33
N GLN A 381 -16.88 24.24 -0.77
CA GLN A 381 -18.00 24.29 -1.69
C GLN A 381 -18.61 22.88 -1.84
N PRO A 382 -19.61 22.52 -1.01
CA PRO A 382 -20.09 21.14 -0.88
C PRO A 382 -20.62 20.56 -2.19
N LEU A 383 -21.24 21.38 -3.04
CA LEU A 383 -21.74 20.93 -4.36
C LEU A 383 -20.60 20.51 -5.28
N THR A 384 -19.47 21.23 -5.28
CA THR A 384 -18.29 20.86 -6.08
C THR A 384 -17.68 19.56 -5.57
N LEU A 385 -17.66 19.36 -4.26
CA LEU A 385 -17.15 18.12 -3.65
C LEU A 385 -18.01 16.91 -4.03
N ILE A 386 -19.34 17.06 -4.02
CA ILE A 386 -20.27 16.01 -4.47
C ILE A 386 -20.06 15.72 -5.96
N ALA A 387 -19.97 16.77 -6.78
CA ALA A 387 -19.75 16.61 -8.22
C ALA A 387 -18.41 15.95 -8.54
N SER A 388 -17.32 16.31 -7.85
CA SER A 388 -16.00 15.69 -8.02
C SER A 388 -15.95 14.27 -7.47
N SER A 389 -16.70 13.97 -6.41
CA SER A 389 -16.86 12.59 -5.91
C SER A 389 -17.59 11.72 -6.92
N ALA A 390 -18.67 12.24 -7.52
CA ALA A 390 -19.38 11.56 -8.60
C ALA A 390 -18.45 11.34 -9.80
N ARG A 391 -17.67 12.36 -10.20
CA ARG A 391 -16.71 12.21 -11.30
C ARG A 391 -15.64 11.17 -11.01
N PHE A 392 -15.09 11.16 -9.79
CA PHE A 392 -14.11 10.14 -9.38
C PHE A 392 -14.68 8.72 -9.45
N LEU A 393 -15.96 8.54 -9.09
CA LEU A 393 -16.60 7.24 -9.08
C LEU A 393 -17.03 6.78 -10.47
N PHE A 394 -17.56 7.69 -11.31
CA PHE A 394 -18.25 7.33 -12.56
C PHE A 394 -17.46 7.63 -13.84
N LEU A 395 -16.24 8.20 -13.75
CA LEU A 395 -15.34 8.32 -14.90
C LEU A 395 -14.25 7.24 -14.86
N PRO A 396 -13.85 6.68 -16.02
CA PRO A 396 -14.41 6.93 -17.36
C PRO A 396 -15.84 6.38 -17.50
N SER A 397 -16.67 6.96 -18.35
CA SER A 397 -18.07 6.51 -18.55
C SER A 397 -18.20 5.71 -19.85
N PRO A 398 -18.99 4.61 -19.85
CA PRO A 398 -19.37 3.96 -21.10
C PRO A 398 -20.16 4.94 -21.96
N PHE A 399 -20.03 4.79 -23.28
CA PHE A 399 -20.73 5.57 -24.31
C PHE A 399 -20.34 7.05 -24.49
N ILE A 400 -19.32 7.51 -23.76
CA ILE A 400 -18.75 8.85 -23.93
C ILE A 400 -17.30 8.70 -24.36
N ASP A 401 -16.78 9.64 -25.15
CA ASP A 401 -15.34 9.67 -25.43
C ASP A 401 -14.59 10.16 -24.19
N ASN A 402 -13.82 9.26 -23.59
CA ASN A 402 -12.99 9.49 -22.43
C ASN A 402 -11.58 10.01 -22.80
N GLY A 403 -11.38 10.43 -24.05
CA GLY A 403 -10.13 11.02 -24.52
C GLY A 403 -9.00 10.02 -24.79
N SER A 404 -9.26 8.71 -24.66
CA SER A 404 -8.34 7.65 -25.06
C SER A 404 -9.08 6.35 -25.37
N LYS A 405 -8.63 5.63 -26.41
CA LYS A 405 -9.15 4.30 -26.76
C LYS A 405 -9.04 3.31 -25.60
N PHE A 406 -7.95 3.38 -24.82
CA PHE A 406 -7.78 2.53 -23.65
C PHE A 406 -8.82 2.83 -22.56
N GLN A 407 -9.11 4.11 -22.31
CA GLN A 407 -10.14 4.52 -21.35
C GLN A 407 -11.55 4.18 -21.83
N ASN A 408 -11.82 4.29 -23.13
CA ASN A 408 -13.11 3.92 -23.72
C ASN A 408 -13.36 2.41 -23.62
N ILE A 409 -12.35 1.57 -23.86
CA ILE A 409 -12.45 0.12 -23.65
C ILE A 409 -12.57 -0.21 -22.16
N GLY A 410 -11.77 0.43 -21.31
CA GLY A 410 -11.82 0.26 -19.86
C GLY A 410 -13.17 0.64 -19.26
N SER A 411 -13.86 1.65 -19.82
CA SER A 411 -15.15 2.14 -19.32
C SER A 411 -16.28 1.10 -19.31
N PHE A 412 -16.13 -0.03 -19.99
CA PHE A 412 -17.11 -1.13 -19.90
C PHE A 412 -17.05 -1.88 -18.57
N GLU A 413 -15.94 -1.82 -17.84
CA GLU A 413 -15.86 -2.42 -16.51
C GLU A 413 -16.70 -1.67 -15.46
N GLU A 414 -17.09 -0.43 -15.78
CA GLU A 414 -17.91 0.44 -14.94
C GLU A 414 -19.27 -0.15 -14.59
N PHE A 415 -19.84 -0.98 -15.46
CA PHE A 415 -21.13 -1.63 -15.16
C PHE A 415 -21.06 -2.48 -13.90
N ILE A 416 -19.94 -3.18 -13.69
CA ILE A 416 -19.72 -3.99 -12.49
C ILE A 416 -19.57 -3.05 -11.29
N TRP A 417 -18.80 -1.98 -11.45
CA TRP A 417 -18.60 -1.01 -10.40
C TRP A 417 -19.86 -0.26 -9.98
N TRP A 418 -20.75 0.10 -10.90
CA TRP A 418 -22.02 0.74 -10.58
C TRP A 418 -22.84 -0.14 -9.63
N GLY A 419 -22.85 -1.46 -9.88
CA GLY A 419 -23.43 -2.43 -8.95
C GLY A 419 -22.77 -2.41 -7.56
N LEU A 420 -21.43 -2.38 -7.51
CA LEU A 420 -20.68 -2.27 -6.26
C LEU A 420 -20.95 -0.94 -5.51
N TYR A 421 -21.16 0.16 -6.23
CA TYR A 421 -21.47 1.46 -5.65
C TYR A 421 -22.88 1.58 -5.14
N ILE A 422 -23.86 1.02 -5.85
CA ILE A 422 -25.23 0.91 -5.37
C ILE A 422 -25.23 0.11 -4.05
N LEU A 423 -24.50 -1.00 -4.02
CA LEU A 423 -24.32 -1.80 -2.81
C LEU A 423 -23.64 -1.01 -1.68
N LEU A 424 -22.55 -0.31 -1.99
CA LEU A 424 -21.84 0.57 -1.05
C LEU A 424 -22.77 1.64 -0.47
N GLY A 425 -23.52 2.34 -1.33
CA GLY A 425 -24.48 3.36 -0.93
C GLY A 425 -25.59 2.80 -0.05
N PHE A 426 -26.13 1.63 -0.37
CA PHE A 426 -27.11 0.93 0.45
C PHE A 426 -26.55 0.55 1.83
N MET A 427 -25.31 0.04 1.90
CA MET A 427 -24.66 -0.31 3.16
C MET A 427 -24.38 0.92 4.03
N ILE A 428 -23.90 2.02 3.45
CA ILE A 428 -23.72 3.29 4.16
C ILE A 428 -25.06 3.85 4.64
N PHE A 429 -26.11 3.78 3.82
CA PHE A 429 -27.45 4.18 4.23
C PHE A 429 -27.97 3.33 5.39
N LYS A 430 -27.72 2.02 5.37
CA LYS A 430 -28.01 1.10 6.48
C LYS A 430 -27.26 1.52 7.75
N LEU A 431 -26.00 1.93 7.66
CA LEU A 431 -25.24 2.46 8.82
C LEU A 431 -25.95 3.67 9.45
N ILE A 432 -26.32 4.66 8.62
CA ILE A 432 -26.91 5.92 9.08
C ILE A 432 -28.29 5.71 9.71
N ARG A 433 -29.09 4.81 9.12
CA ARG A 433 -30.47 4.54 9.57
C ARG A 433 -30.54 3.51 10.71
N SER A 434 -29.51 2.70 10.89
CA SER A 434 -29.53 1.62 11.89
C SER A 434 -29.55 2.19 13.31
N ARG A 435 -30.56 1.79 14.09
CA ARG A 435 -30.58 1.90 15.55
C ARG A 435 -29.96 0.69 16.25
N ARG A 436 -29.51 -0.32 15.48
CA ARG A 436 -28.95 -1.58 15.99
C ARG A 436 -27.44 -1.47 16.24
N LYS A 437 -26.92 -2.35 17.10
CA LYS A 437 -25.47 -2.57 17.26
C LYS A 437 -24.89 -3.04 15.92
N VAL A 438 -24.08 -2.19 15.32
CA VAL A 438 -23.32 -2.48 14.11
C VAL A 438 -21.94 -2.97 14.53
N ASP A 439 -21.36 -3.92 13.79
CA ASP A 439 -20.03 -4.46 14.07
C ASP A 439 -18.92 -3.44 13.74
N ASP A 440 -17.78 -3.54 14.44
CA ASP A 440 -16.65 -2.60 14.30
C ASP A 440 -16.10 -2.60 12.87
N LEU A 441 -16.05 -3.79 12.27
CA LEU A 441 -15.58 -3.93 10.90
C LEU A 441 -16.46 -3.15 9.92
N PHE A 442 -17.78 -3.21 10.09
CA PHE A 442 -18.73 -2.49 9.23
C PHE A 442 -18.65 -0.98 9.44
N ILE A 443 -18.55 -0.51 10.69
CA ILE A 443 -18.39 0.92 11.00
C ILE A 443 -17.11 1.44 10.37
N TRP A 444 -15.97 0.77 10.60
CA TRP A 444 -14.68 1.17 10.05
C TRP A 444 -14.67 1.16 8.52
N ALA A 445 -15.18 0.10 7.89
CA ALA A 445 -15.17 -0.01 6.43
C ALA A 445 -16.07 1.05 5.78
N SER A 446 -17.19 1.39 6.42
CA SER A 446 -18.07 2.48 5.97
C SER A 446 -17.41 3.85 6.09
N THR A 447 -16.86 4.17 7.27
CA THR A 447 -16.22 5.47 7.50
C THR A 447 -14.96 5.65 6.65
N PHE A 448 -14.16 4.60 6.50
CA PHE A 448 -13.02 4.59 5.59
C PHE A 448 -13.45 4.86 4.15
N SER A 449 -14.49 4.18 3.65
CA SER A 449 -14.98 4.37 2.28
C SER A 449 -15.45 5.81 2.04
N ILE A 450 -16.16 6.41 3.00
CA ILE A 450 -16.61 7.81 2.92
C ILE A 450 -15.40 8.76 2.88
N PHE A 451 -14.47 8.63 3.81
CA PHE A 451 -13.28 9.49 3.84
C PHE A 451 -12.42 9.32 2.59
N PHE A 452 -12.27 8.09 2.09
CA PHE A 452 -11.54 7.81 0.86
C PHE A 452 -12.17 8.47 -0.36
N ILE A 453 -13.49 8.33 -0.55
CA ILE A 453 -14.20 8.95 -1.69
C ILE A 453 -14.05 10.47 -1.64
N ILE A 454 -14.26 11.08 -0.47
CA ILE A 454 -14.13 12.53 -0.29
C ILE A 454 -12.70 13.00 -0.56
N PHE A 455 -11.71 12.28 -0.03
CA PHE A 455 -10.30 12.64 -0.20
C PHE A 455 -9.84 12.49 -1.65
N SER A 456 -10.22 11.39 -2.31
CA SER A 456 -9.91 11.17 -3.72
C SER A 456 -10.59 12.22 -4.62
N ALA A 457 -11.81 12.66 -4.31
CA ALA A 457 -12.47 13.74 -5.02
C ALA A 457 -11.73 15.09 -4.98
N VAL A 458 -10.93 15.32 -3.94
CA VAL A 458 -10.14 16.56 -3.76
C VAL A 458 -8.75 16.44 -4.39
N THR A 459 -8.17 15.24 -4.40
CA THR A 459 -6.74 15.05 -4.66
C THR A 459 -6.42 14.41 -6.00
N GLU A 460 -7.38 13.71 -6.60
CA GLU A 460 -7.15 12.95 -7.82
C GLU A 460 -7.57 13.75 -9.04
N ILE A 461 -6.58 14.15 -9.82
CA ILE A 461 -6.75 14.97 -11.03
C ILE A 461 -6.61 14.10 -12.29
N ASN A 462 -5.85 12.99 -12.19
CA ASN A 462 -5.57 12.10 -13.30
C ASN A 462 -6.49 10.86 -13.27
N VAL A 463 -7.23 10.65 -14.35
CA VAL A 463 -8.18 9.52 -14.51
C VAL A 463 -7.48 8.16 -14.41
N GLY A 464 -6.25 8.04 -14.91
CA GLY A 464 -5.49 6.78 -14.82
C GLY A 464 -5.07 6.43 -13.39
N THR A 465 -4.71 7.42 -12.57
CA THR A 465 -4.46 7.19 -11.14
C THR A 465 -5.76 6.95 -10.37
N ALA A 466 -6.86 7.60 -10.76
CA ALA A 466 -8.18 7.39 -10.17
C ALA A 466 -8.70 5.98 -10.37
N LEU A 467 -8.59 5.43 -11.58
CA LEU A 467 -8.94 4.03 -11.86
C LEU A 467 -8.15 3.06 -10.97
N ARG A 468 -6.86 3.33 -10.77
CA ARG A 468 -6.00 2.52 -9.92
C ARG A 468 -6.37 2.62 -8.45
N HIS A 469 -6.55 3.83 -7.93
CA HIS A 469 -6.88 4.05 -6.52
C HIS A 469 -8.29 3.59 -6.18
N ARG A 470 -9.24 3.71 -7.09
CA ARG A 470 -10.60 3.19 -6.91
C ARG A 470 -10.62 1.70 -6.54
N SER A 471 -9.68 0.90 -7.05
CA SER A 471 -9.54 -0.51 -6.66
C SER A 471 -9.30 -0.72 -5.15
N ILE A 472 -8.85 0.31 -4.42
CA ILE A 472 -8.68 0.26 -2.96
C ILE A 472 -10.04 0.13 -2.25
N LEU A 473 -11.14 0.61 -2.86
CA LEU A 473 -12.49 0.45 -2.32
C LEU A 473 -12.99 -1.00 -2.29
N LEU A 474 -12.35 -1.91 -3.03
CA LEU A 474 -12.80 -3.30 -3.11
C LEU A 474 -12.80 -3.99 -1.76
N ILE A 475 -11.72 -3.84 -0.99
CA ILE A 475 -11.56 -4.49 0.31
C ILE A 475 -12.57 -3.98 1.35
N PRO A 476 -12.78 -2.66 1.56
CA PRO A 476 -13.80 -2.20 2.49
C PRO A 476 -15.23 -2.56 2.04
N ILE A 477 -15.54 -2.58 0.74
CA ILE A 477 -16.84 -3.06 0.24
C ILE A 477 -17.03 -4.54 0.61
N LEU A 478 -16.04 -5.40 0.34
CA LEU A 478 -16.07 -6.80 0.71
C LEU A 478 -16.15 -7.01 2.24
N ALA A 479 -15.46 -6.19 3.02
CA ALA A 479 -15.52 -6.21 4.47
C ALA A 479 -16.92 -5.85 5.01
N MET A 480 -17.60 -4.86 4.40
CA MET A 480 -18.98 -4.53 4.75
C MET A 480 -19.92 -5.68 4.41
N ILE A 481 -19.77 -6.33 3.26
CA ILE A 481 -20.57 -7.51 2.89
C ILE A 481 -20.42 -8.64 3.93
N LEU A 482 -19.19 -8.90 4.37
CA LEU A 482 -18.88 -9.92 5.37
C LEU A 482 -19.51 -9.62 6.74
N SER A 483 -19.72 -8.33 7.05
CA SER A 483 -20.23 -7.87 8.33
C SER A 483 -21.74 -7.53 8.28
N ALA A 484 -22.34 -7.45 7.09
CA ALA A 484 -23.73 -7.09 6.87
C ALA A 484 -24.69 -8.24 7.22
N GLN A 485 -24.84 -8.60 8.49
CA GLN A 485 -25.81 -9.62 8.89
C GLN A 485 -27.24 -9.25 8.46
N GLU A 486 -27.96 -10.22 7.88
CA GLU A 486 -29.42 -10.29 7.96
C GLU A 486 -29.77 -10.99 9.28
N PRO A 487 -30.77 -10.51 10.03
CA PRO A 487 -31.23 -11.24 11.19
C PRO A 487 -31.66 -12.63 10.72
N SER A 488 -31.06 -13.69 11.28
CA SER A 488 -31.74 -14.97 11.30
C SER A 488 -33.06 -14.72 12.00
N GLU A 489 -34.17 -14.89 11.29
CA GLU A 489 -35.44 -15.12 11.96
C GLU A 489 -35.23 -16.34 12.86
N GLU A 490 -35.12 -16.08 14.17
CA GLU A 490 -35.36 -17.12 15.15
C GLU A 490 -36.81 -17.57 14.93
N VAL A 491 -36.96 -18.71 14.26
CA VAL A 491 -38.21 -19.48 14.20
C VAL A 491 -38.24 -20.43 15.36
#